data_AF-A0ABD6D0F1-F1
#
_entry.id   AF-A0ABD6D0F1-F1
#
_cell.length_a   1.000
_cell.length_b   1.000
_cell.length_c   1.000
_cell.angle_alpha   90.00
_cell.angle_beta   90.00
_cell.angle_gamma   90.00
#
_symmetry.space_group_name_H-M   'P 1'
#
loop_
_entity.id
_entity.type
_entity.pdbx_description
1 polymer ?
#
loop_
_entity_poly.entity_id
_entity_poly.type
_entity_poly.pdbx_seq_one_letter_code
_entity_poly.pdbx_strand_id
1 'polypeptide(L)'
;MLWISRSIASGIIILEPHVDYFDVENGWFYVAIVFASVALFRLFQEMVSGIGDFGTAVVLDMFRSILTIPLQLLLVLVFRLGVAGMVYGLALASVLVLLLTLYILAVRPRIPDKRMLRGGVQIRIRDKAERISTGSWKKSPASSVVATASS
;
A
#
# COMPACT_ATOMS: atom_id res chain seq x y z
N MET A 1 -36.99 15.24 -5.80
CA MET A 1 -35.88 15.88 -5.05
C MET A 1 -36.24 16.34 -3.63
N LEU A 2 -37.52 16.51 -3.26
CA LEU A 2 -37.93 16.88 -1.88
C LEU A 2 -37.75 15.78 -0.82
N TRP A 3 -37.70 14.50 -1.21
CA TRP A 3 -37.55 13.37 -0.28
C TRP A 3 -36.14 13.27 0.33
N ILE A 4 -35.11 13.66 -0.41
CA ILE A 4 -33.72 13.65 0.09
C ILE A 4 -33.52 14.77 1.12
N SER A 5 -34.13 15.94 0.91
CA SER A 5 -34.06 17.07 1.83
C SER A 5 -34.74 16.78 3.18
N ARG A 6 -35.86 16.04 3.18
CA ARG A 6 -36.57 15.69 4.43
C ARG A 6 -35.83 14.63 5.27
N SER A 7 -35.10 13.71 4.65
CA SER A 7 -34.27 12.74 5.38
C SER A 7 -33.03 13.37 6.01
N ILE A 8 -32.47 14.42 5.39
CA ILE A 8 -31.35 15.19 5.97
C ILE A 8 -31.84 16.04 7.14
N ALA A 9 -33.02 16.65 7.02
CA ALA A 9 -33.60 17.48 8.07
C ALA A 9 -34.06 16.69 9.31
N SER A 10 -34.55 15.45 9.16
CA SER A 10 -34.95 14.64 10.32
C SER A 10 -33.78 14.10 11.13
N GLY A 11 -32.61 13.87 10.49
CA GLY A 11 -31.39 13.48 11.19
C GLY A 11 -30.82 14.58 12.08
N ILE A 12 -31.08 15.85 11.75
CA ILE A 12 -30.54 17.03 12.45
C ILE A 12 -31.30 17.34 13.75
N ILE A 13 -32.57 16.91 13.89
CA ILE A 13 -33.43 17.34 15.00
C ILE A 13 -33.37 16.37 16.22
N ILE A 14 -32.65 15.24 16.14
CA ILE A 14 -32.51 14.25 17.24
C ILE A 14 -31.16 14.38 17.99
N LEU A 15 -30.47 15.50 17.84
CA LEU A 15 -29.18 15.76 18.47
C LEU A 15 -29.28 16.91 19.49
N GLU A 16 -30.00 16.66 20.58
CA GLU A 16 -29.66 17.30 21.84
C GLU A 16 -28.47 16.58 22.50
N PRO A 17 -27.60 17.31 23.22
CA PRO A 17 -26.17 17.24 23.00
C PRO A 17 -25.45 16.75 24.26
N HIS A 18 -24.95 15.51 24.23
CA HIS A 18 -23.91 15.01 25.14
C HIS A 18 -23.01 13.98 24.40
N VAL A 19 -22.92 14.11 23.08
CA VAL A 19 -21.90 13.38 22.32
C VAL A 19 -20.75 14.34 22.18
N ASP A 20 -19.58 13.99 22.74
CA ASP A 20 -18.30 14.66 22.47
C ASP A 20 -17.98 14.49 20.98
N TYR A 21 -18.68 15.26 20.16
CA TYR A 21 -18.65 15.16 18.72
C TYR A 21 -17.26 15.52 18.20
N PHE A 22 -16.60 16.44 18.90
CA PHE A 22 -15.21 16.84 18.71
C PHE A 22 -14.38 16.30 19.88
N ASP A 23 -14.28 14.98 20.03
CA ASP A 23 -13.27 14.38 20.90
C ASP A 23 -11.84 14.68 20.36
N VAL A 24 -11.44 15.95 20.46
CA VAL A 24 -10.16 16.47 19.95
C VAL A 24 -9.01 16.04 20.86
N GLU A 25 -9.31 15.71 22.11
CA GLU A 25 -8.33 15.28 23.10
C GLU A 25 -7.55 14.05 22.62
N ASN A 26 -8.23 13.13 21.94
CA ASN A 26 -7.64 11.92 21.36
C ASN A 26 -7.26 12.04 19.87
N GLY A 27 -7.24 13.24 19.30
CA GLY A 27 -7.04 13.46 17.87
C GLY A 27 -5.76 12.81 17.31
N TRP A 28 -4.65 12.87 18.05
CA TRP A 28 -3.38 12.26 17.65
C TRP A 28 -3.48 10.73 17.54
N PHE A 29 -4.25 10.09 18.42
CA PHE A 29 -4.46 8.65 18.42
C PHE A 29 -5.30 8.23 17.21
N TYR A 30 -6.32 9.01 16.86
CA TYR A 30 -7.13 8.81 15.67
C TYR A 30 -6.33 8.93 14.37
N VAL A 31 -5.42 9.89 14.29
CA VAL A 31 -4.50 10.00 13.16
C VAL A 31 -3.58 8.77 13.09
N ALA A 32 -3.01 8.36 14.23
CA ALA A 32 -2.11 7.21 14.27
C ALA A 32 -2.78 5.91 13.80
N ILE A 33 -4.02 5.63 14.24
CA ILE A 33 -4.73 4.39 13.88
C ILE A 33 -5.16 4.37 12.41
N VAL A 34 -5.65 5.50 11.88
CA VAL A 34 -5.99 5.61 10.45
C VAL A 34 -4.74 5.52 9.60
N PHE A 35 -3.67 6.22 9.98
CA PHE A 35 -2.40 6.14 9.27
C PHE A 35 -1.87 4.71 9.23
N ALA A 36 -1.79 4.03 10.38
CA ALA A 36 -1.28 2.66 10.46
C ALA A 36 -2.14 1.69 9.63
N SER A 37 -3.47 1.75 9.76
CA SER A 37 -4.37 0.86 9.02
C SER A 37 -4.34 1.08 7.50
N VAL A 38 -4.35 2.35 7.05
CA VAL A 38 -4.28 2.68 5.61
C VAL A 38 -2.91 2.37 5.03
N ALA A 39 -1.82 2.68 5.73
CA ALA A 39 -0.48 2.36 5.29
C ALA A 39 -0.29 0.85 5.12
N LEU A 40 -0.77 0.06 6.09
CA LEU A 40 -0.71 -1.40 6.02
C LEU A 40 -1.54 -1.93 4.85
N PHE A 41 -2.77 -1.44 4.67
CA PHE A 41 -3.60 -1.82 3.52
C PHE A 41 -2.91 -1.51 2.18
N ARG A 42 -2.31 -0.32 2.03
CA ARG A 42 -1.59 0.08 0.82
C ARG A 42 -0.38 -0.82 0.54
N LEU A 43 0.42 -1.14 1.56
CA LEU A 43 1.56 -2.05 1.40
C LEU A 43 1.12 -3.41 0.85
N PHE A 44 0.05 -3.98 1.39
CA PHE A 44 -0.47 -5.26 0.89
C PHE A 44 -1.10 -5.16 -0.49
N GLN A 45 -1.78 -4.05 -0.80
CA GLN A 45 -2.33 -3.80 -2.13
C GLN A 45 -1.24 -3.77 -3.19
N GLU A 46 -0.10 -3.12 -2.92
CA GLU A 46 1.06 -3.12 -3.82
C GLU A 46 1.69 -4.51 -3.96
N MET A 47 1.72 -5.31 -2.89
CA MET A 47 2.18 -6.70 -2.98
C MET A 47 1.27 -7.55 -3.89
N VAL A 48 -0.06 -7.37 -3.82
CA VAL A 48 -1.01 -8.05 -4.72
C VAL A 48 -0.78 -7.61 -6.17
N SER A 49 -0.65 -6.29 -6.38
CA SER A 49 -0.39 -5.73 -7.71
C SER A 49 0.93 -6.24 -8.30
N GLY A 50 1.96 -6.44 -7.47
CA GLY A 50 3.26 -6.95 -7.88
C GLY A 50 3.26 -8.40 -8.35
N ILE A 51 2.23 -9.19 -8.03
CA ILE A 51 2.05 -10.57 -8.51
C ILE A 51 1.48 -10.59 -9.95
N GLY A 52 1.10 -9.44 -10.50
CA GLY A 52 0.50 -9.31 -11.84
C GLY A 52 -1.03 -9.38 -11.85
N ASP A 53 -1.67 -9.44 -10.68
CA ASP A 53 -3.13 -9.45 -10.55
C ASP A 53 -3.67 -8.06 -10.16
N PHE A 54 -3.63 -7.15 -11.12
CA PHE A 54 -4.13 -5.78 -10.95
C PHE A 54 -5.65 -5.74 -10.69
N GLY A 55 -6.41 -6.70 -11.23
CA GLY A 55 -7.86 -6.76 -11.07
C GLY A 55 -8.26 -6.99 -9.62
N THR A 56 -7.61 -7.94 -8.94
CA THR A 56 -7.86 -8.22 -7.52
C THR A 56 -7.54 -7.01 -6.64
N ALA A 57 -6.48 -6.27 -6.94
CA ALA A 57 -6.14 -5.06 -6.17
C ALA A 57 -7.20 -3.96 -6.26
N VAL A 58 -7.84 -3.79 -7.43
CA VAL A 58 -8.95 -2.82 -7.63
C VAL A 58 -10.21 -3.30 -6.92
N VAL A 59 -10.53 -4.59 -7.02
CA VAL A 59 -11.70 -5.18 -6.36
C VAL A 59 -11.58 -5.03 -4.83
N LEU A 60 -10.40 -5.28 -4.26
CA LEU A 60 -10.16 -5.09 -2.82
C LEU A 60 -10.37 -3.63 -2.38
N ASP A 61 -9.92 -2.65 -3.17
CA ASP A 61 -10.14 -1.23 -2.85
C ASP A 61 -11.62 -0.82 -2.94
N MET A 62 -12.35 -1.37 -3.92
CA MET A 62 -13.81 -1.22 -3.99
C MET A 62 -14.48 -1.81 -2.76
N PHE A 63 -14.13 -3.03 -2.35
CA PHE A 63 -14.68 -3.66 -1.15
C PHE A 63 -14.43 -2.81 0.09
N ARG A 64 -13.24 -2.24 0.24
CA ARG A 64 -12.92 -1.34 1.34
C ARG A 64 -13.84 -0.12 1.36
N SER A 65 -14.05 0.51 0.20
CA SER A 65 -14.90 1.69 0.09
C SER A 65 -16.37 1.36 0.37
N ILE A 66 -16.85 0.23 -0.13
CA ILE A 66 -18.21 -0.28 0.10
C ILE A 66 -18.43 -0.61 1.58
N LEU A 67 -17.42 -1.15 2.28
CA LEU A 67 -17.51 -1.45 3.72
C LEU A 67 -17.37 -0.20 4.60
N THR A 68 -16.60 0.80 4.17
CA THR A 68 -16.31 1.98 4.99
C THR A 68 -17.58 2.79 5.27
N ILE A 69 -18.37 3.11 4.24
CA ILE A 69 -19.58 3.94 4.37
C ILE A 69 -20.60 3.34 5.37
N PRO A 70 -21.07 2.08 5.23
CA PRO A 70 -22.04 1.51 6.15
C PRO A 70 -21.46 1.36 7.55
N LEU A 71 -20.18 1.04 7.68
CA LEU A 71 -19.55 0.87 8.99
C LEU A 71 -19.39 2.20 9.74
N GLN A 72 -19.02 3.27 9.02
CA GLN A 72 -19.01 4.63 9.57
C GLN A 72 -20.43 5.07 9.97
N LEU A 73 -21.42 4.86 9.10
CA LEU A 73 -22.81 5.18 9.43
C LEU A 73 -23.32 4.40 10.65
N LEU A 74 -22.96 3.12 10.76
CA LEU A 74 -23.33 2.28 11.89
C LEU A 74 -22.67 2.77 13.19
N LEU A 75 -21.37 3.05 13.17
CA LEU A 75 -20.66 3.55 14.36
C LEU A 75 -21.10 4.97 14.76
N VAL A 76 -21.44 5.82 13.79
CA VAL A 76 -21.87 7.20 14.05
C VAL A 76 -23.34 7.25 14.49
N LEU A 77 -24.25 6.57 13.79
CA LEU A 77 -25.69 6.68 14.04
C LEU A 77 -26.17 5.72 15.13
N VAL A 78 -25.69 4.46 15.12
CA VAL A 78 -26.15 3.42 16.05
C VAL A 78 -25.38 3.52 17.36
N PHE A 79 -24.05 3.63 17.30
CA PHE A 79 -23.20 3.70 18.50
C PHE A 79 -22.98 5.13 19.01
N ARG A 80 -23.42 6.15 18.26
CA ARG A 80 -23.30 7.56 18.65
C ARG A 80 -21.87 8.00 18.97
N LEU A 81 -20.88 7.47 18.24
CA LEU A 81 -19.45 7.73 18.50
C LEU A 81 -18.90 9.01 17.83
N GLY A 82 -19.71 9.80 17.13
CA GLY A 82 -19.27 11.04 16.49
C GLY A 82 -18.05 10.87 15.57
N VAL A 83 -17.02 11.71 15.73
CA VAL A 83 -15.78 11.64 14.93
C VAL A 83 -15.02 10.33 15.14
N ALA A 84 -15.01 9.79 16.37
CA ALA A 84 -14.36 8.52 16.66
C ALA A 84 -14.96 7.37 15.82
N GLY A 85 -16.28 7.36 15.64
CA GLY A 85 -16.98 6.39 14.80
C GLY A 85 -16.53 6.44 13.33
N MET A 86 -16.24 7.63 12.80
CA MET A 86 -15.74 7.77 11.43
C MET A 86 -14.32 7.21 11.25
N VAL A 87 -13.46 7.50 12.23
CA VAL A 87 -12.06 7.04 12.27
C VAL A 87 -12.01 5.52 12.42
N TYR A 88 -12.73 4.97 13.40
CA TYR A 88 -12.80 3.53 13.62
C TYR A 88 -13.46 2.80 12.46
N GLY A 89 -14.49 3.38 11.83
CA GLY A 89 -15.12 2.79 10.64
C GLY A 89 -14.14 2.64 9.48
N LEU A 90 -13.32 3.65 9.20
CA LEU A 90 -12.29 3.59 8.17
C LEU A 90 -11.18 2.59 8.51
N ALA A 91 -10.69 2.62 9.74
CA ALA A 91 -9.63 1.73 10.20
C ALA A 91 -10.09 0.25 10.17
N LEU A 92 -11.29 -0.02 10.67
CA LEU A 92 -11.84 -1.38 10.77
C LEU A 92 -12.19 -1.93 9.38
N ALA A 93 -12.72 -1.12 8.47
CA ALA A 93 -12.91 -1.53 7.08
C ALA A 93 -11.57 -1.87 6.41
N SER A 94 -10.52 -1.06 6.64
CA SER A 94 -9.18 -1.33 6.10
C SER A 94 -8.59 -2.64 6.63
N VAL A 95 -8.75 -2.91 7.94
CA VAL A 95 -8.28 -4.15 8.57
C VAL A 95 -9.08 -5.38 8.10
N LEU A 96 -10.40 -5.27 7.95
CA LEU A 96 -11.22 -6.37 7.43
C LEU A 96 -10.85 -6.73 5.99
N VAL A 97 -10.64 -5.74 5.14
CA VAL A 97 -10.19 -6.01 3.77
C VAL A 97 -8.76 -6.55 3.76
N LEU A 98 -7.88 -6.08 4.64
CA LEU A 98 -6.55 -6.67 4.79
C LEU A 98 -6.61 -8.16 5.16
N LEU A 99 -7.47 -8.53 6.12
CA LEU A 99 -7.71 -9.94 6.49
C LEU A 99 -8.23 -10.74 5.29
N LEU A 100 -9.14 -10.17 4.51
CA LEU A 100 -9.62 -10.77 3.27
C LEU A 100 -8.51 -10.89 2.22
N THR A 101 -7.65 -9.89 2.08
CA THR A 101 -6.49 -9.92 1.19
C THR A 101 -5.55 -11.05 1.59
N LEU A 102 -5.23 -11.19 2.88
CA LEU A 102 -4.41 -12.29 3.41
C LEU A 102 -5.03 -13.66 3.12
N TYR A 103 -6.36 -13.77 3.28
CA TYR A 103 -7.10 -14.98 2.98
C TYR A 103 -7.03 -15.34 1.48
N ILE A 104 -7.26 -14.38 0.59
CA ILE A 104 -7.21 -14.58 -0.88
C ILE A 104 -5.80 -14.90 -1.34
N LEU A 105 -4.81 -14.16 -0.83
CA LEU A 105 -3.42 -14.39 -1.20
C LEU A 105 -2.98 -15.82 -0.85
N ALA A 106 -3.60 -16.42 0.19
CA ALA A 106 -3.32 -17.77 0.67
C ALA A 106 -1.81 -18.07 0.63
N VAL A 107 -0.99 -17.04 0.89
CA VAL A 107 0.45 -17.07 0.67
C VAL A 107 0.93 -18.06 1.70
N ARG A 108 1.10 -19.31 1.27
CA ARG A 108 1.99 -20.24 1.94
C ARG A 108 3.34 -19.54 1.84
N PRO A 109 3.92 -19.03 2.95
CA PRO A 109 5.24 -18.45 2.88
C PRO A 109 6.16 -19.53 2.32
N ARG A 110 6.53 -19.41 1.04
CA ARG A 110 7.53 -20.29 0.44
C ARG A 110 8.84 -19.79 0.98
N ILE A 111 9.29 -20.44 2.06
CA ILE A 111 10.61 -20.23 2.61
C ILE A 111 11.60 -20.40 1.44
N PRO A 112 12.39 -19.38 1.10
CA PRO A 112 13.29 -19.45 -0.04
C PRO A 112 14.26 -20.61 0.16
N ASP A 113 14.27 -21.53 -0.80
CA ASP A 113 15.11 -22.72 -0.72
C ASP A 113 16.59 -22.29 -0.84
N LYS A 114 17.46 -22.93 -0.04
CA LYS A 114 18.88 -22.54 0.10
C LYS A 114 19.65 -22.57 -1.24
N ARG A 115 19.10 -23.30 -2.22
CA ARG A 115 19.60 -23.35 -3.61
C ARG A 115 19.45 -22.02 -4.36
N MET A 116 18.40 -21.25 -4.09
CA MET A 116 18.15 -19.97 -4.74
C MET A 116 19.11 -18.87 -4.27
N LEU A 117 19.52 -18.92 -2.99
CA LEU A 117 20.56 -18.03 -2.43
C LEU A 117 21.94 -18.29 -3.03
N ARG A 118 22.29 -19.56 -3.34
CA ARG A 118 23.56 -19.87 -4.03
C ARG A 118 23.54 -19.48 -5.51
N GLY A 119 22.41 -19.66 -6.21
CA GLY A 119 22.28 -19.33 -7.63
C GLY A 119 22.33 -17.83 -7.92
N GLY A 120 21.58 -17.01 -7.17
CA GLY A 120 21.52 -15.56 -7.39
C GLY A 120 22.85 -14.83 -7.13
N VAL A 121 23.65 -15.33 -6.18
CA VAL A 121 25.01 -14.81 -5.93
C VAL A 121 25.96 -15.16 -7.07
N GLN A 122 25.86 -16.37 -7.64
CA GLN A 122 26.75 -16.80 -8.71
C GLN A 122 26.55 -16.01 -10.01
N ILE A 123 25.31 -15.69 -10.36
CA ILE A 123 24.99 -14.91 -11.57
C ILE A 123 25.54 -13.48 -11.46
N ARG A 124 25.44 -12.87 -10.26
CA ARG A 124 25.93 -11.50 -10.02
C ARG A 124 27.46 -11.40 -10.03
N ILE A 125 28.18 -12.48 -9.65
CA ILE A 125 29.65 -12.53 -9.71
C ILE A 125 30.13 -12.74 -11.15
N ARG A 126 29.42 -13.57 -11.93
CA ARG A 126 29.79 -13.85 -13.33
C ARG A 126 29.68 -12.61 -14.23
N ASP A 127 28.59 -11.84 -14.09
CA ASP A 127 28.40 -10.59 -14.84
C ASP A 127 29.45 -9.52 -14.54
N LYS A 128 29.93 -9.47 -13.28
CA LYS A 128 30.94 -8.48 -12.88
C LYS A 128 32.33 -8.82 -13.43
N ALA A 129 32.66 -10.10 -13.55
CA ALA A 129 33.92 -10.55 -14.14
C ALA A 129 33.98 -10.26 -15.65
N GLU A 130 32.85 -10.40 -16.36
CA GLU A 130 32.79 -10.19 -17.81
C GLU A 130 32.90 -8.71 -18.22
N ARG A 131 32.36 -7.79 -17.39
CA ARG A 131 32.54 -6.34 -17.58
C ARG A 131 33.96 -5.85 -17.32
N ILE A 132 34.71 -6.50 -16.43
CA ILE A 132 36.12 -6.15 -16.16
C ILE A 132 37.01 -6.64 -17.30
N SER A 133 36.71 -7.83 -17.86
CA SER A 133 37.41 -8.39 -19.03
C SER A 133 37.26 -7.50 -20.28
N THR A 134 36.04 -7.06 -20.58
CA THR A 134 35.74 -6.27 -21.78
C THR A 134 36.17 -4.80 -21.69
N GLY A 135 36.28 -4.23 -20.47
CA GLY A 135 36.78 -2.87 -20.25
C GLY A 135 38.30 -2.71 -20.36
N SER A 136 39.08 -3.79 -20.29
CA SER A 136 40.54 -3.74 -20.23
C SER A 136 41.23 -3.63 -21.61
N TRP A 137 40.52 -3.83 -22.72
CA TRP A 137 41.13 -3.88 -24.06
C TRP A 137 41.21 -2.53 -24.79
N LYS A 138 40.71 -1.43 -24.21
CA LYS A 138 40.58 -0.14 -24.93
C LYS A 138 41.60 0.95 -24.57
N LYS A 139 42.74 0.60 -23.98
CA LYS A 139 43.85 1.55 -23.77
C LYS A 139 45.22 0.92 -24.07
N SER A 140 45.61 0.90 -25.33
CA SER A 140 47.03 0.91 -25.71
C SER A 140 47.26 1.87 -26.88
N PRO A 141 47.53 3.16 -26.61
CA PRO A 141 47.88 4.15 -27.62
C PRO A 141 49.39 4.06 -27.88
N ALA A 142 49.86 3.02 -28.57
CA ALA A 142 51.29 2.82 -28.81
C ALA A 142 51.68 2.57 -30.28
N SER A 143 50.77 2.70 -31.26
CA SER A 143 51.10 2.37 -32.67
C SER A 143 50.93 3.50 -33.68
N SER A 144 50.59 4.73 -33.30
CA SER A 144 50.33 5.83 -34.26
C SER A 144 51.48 6.82 -34.48
N VAL A 145 52.73 6.52 -34.07
CA VAL A 145 53.84 7.51 -34.13
C VAL A 145 54.88 7.23 -35.25
N VAL A 146 54.76 6.18 -36.06
CA VAL A 146 55.86 5.78 -36.98
C VAL A 146 55.70 6.25 -38.43
N ALA A 147 54.59 6.86 -38.83
CA ALA A 147 54.34 7.20 -40.25
C ALA A 147 54.29 8.72 -40.51
N THR A 148 55.32 9.47 -40.10
CA THR A 148 55.50 10.86 -40.61
C THR A 148 56.95 11.34 -40.45
N ALA A 149 57.93 10.58 -40.95
CA ALA A 149 59.32 11.05 -41.08
C ALA A 149 60.05 10.37 -42.25
N SER A 150 59.84 10.89 -43.46
CA SER A 150 60.76 10.87 -44.64
C SER A 150 59.97 11.51 -45.80
N SER A 151 60.18 12.76 -46.25
CA SER A 151 61.43 13.36 -46.74
C SER A 151 62.13 12.47 -47.75
#